data_AF-M5X2T1-F1
#
_entry.id   AF-M5X2T1-F1
#
_cell.length_a   1.000
_cell.length_b   1.000
_cell.length_c   1.000
_cell.angle_alpha   90.00
_cell.angle_beta   90.00
_cell.angle_gamma   90.00
#
_symmetry.space_group_name_H-M   'P 1'
#
loop_
_entity.id
_entity.type
_entity.pdbx_description
1 polymer ?
#
loop_
_entity_poly.entity_id
_entity_poly.type
_entity_poly.pdbx_seq_one_letter_code
_entity_poly.pdbx_strand_id
1 'polypeptide(L)'
;MASIVSTAGLTSCGHRKPSMEGLKLSSRKAMTFGTQLAYPVSSSSGCGYSRRMKPMVVVKAEAQPINPEIRKSEEKVVDSVVVSELSKPLTVYCRCWRSGTFPLCDGSHVKHNKATGDNVGPLLLKKQ
;
A
#
# COMPACT_ATOMS: atom_id res chain seq x y z
N MET A 1 -17.58 -36.64 -37.37
CA MET A 1 -16.31 -37.22 -37.86
C MET A 1 -15.27 -36.12 -37.75
N ALA A 2 -14.68 -35.92 -36.58
CA ALA A 2 -13.42 -36.55 -36.14
C ALA A 2 -12.21 -36.02 -36.93
N SER A 3 -11.41 -35.18 -36.27
CA SER A 3 -9.95 -35.38 -36.21
C SER A 3 -9.38 -34.66 -35.01
N ILE A 4 -8.53 -35.41 -34.33
CA ILE A 4 -7.92 -35.24 -33.00
C ILE A 4 -6.41 -35.34 -33.21
N VAL A 5 -5.68 -34.89 -32.18
CA VAL A 5 -4.29 -35.25 -31.84
C VAL A 5 -3.17 -34.38 -32.42
N SER A 6 -2.49 -33.64 -31.53
CA SER A 6 -1.04 -33.80 -31.35
C SER A 6 -0.57 -33.33 -29.97
N THR A 7 0.43 -34.05 -29.48
CA THR A 7 0.80 -34.33 -28.09
C THR A 7 2.03 -33.56 -27.61
N ALA A 8 1.99 -33.18 -26.32
CA ALA A 8 2.99 -33.23 -25.25
C ALA A 8 4.53 -33.15 -25.50
N GLY A 9 5.21 -32.45 -24.57
CA GLY A 9 6.58 -32.71 -24.10
C GLY A 9 7.37 -31.42 -23.83
N LEU A 10 7.57 -30.96 -22.60
CA LEU A 10 8.57 -31.38 -21.58
C LEU A 10 9.60 -30.26 -21.37
N THR A 11 9.55 -29.55 -20.24
CA THR A 11 10.76 -29.02 -19.60
C THR A 11 10.60 -29.03 -18.07
N SER A 12 11.69 -29.40 -17.42
CA SER A 12 11.82 -29.85 -16.05
C SER A 12 11.74 -28.72 -15.01
N CYS A 13 10.99 -28.94 -13.92
CA CYS A 13 11.08 -28.11 -12.72
C CYS A 13 11.96 -28.82 -11.68
N GLY A 14 13.11 -28.23 -11.37
CA GLY A 14 14.08 -28.75 -10.41
C GLY A 14 13.64 -28.58 -8.95
N HIS A 15 13.92 -29.60 -8.14
CA HIS A 15 13.88 -29.56 -6.68
C HIS A 15 15.16 -28.92 -6.11
N ARG A 16 15.06 -28.04 -5.10
CA ARG A 16 15.58 -28.25 -3.71
C ARG A 16 15.52 -26.97 -2.85
N LYS A 17 14.78 -27.10 -1.74
CA LYS A 17 14.94 -26.58 -0.35
C LYS A 17 15.41 -25.13 -0.10
N PRO A 18 14.66 -24.33 0.69
CA PRO A 18 15.20 -23.17 1.40
C PRO A 18 15.96 -23.61 2.66
N SER A 19 17.17 -23.07 2.80
CA SER A 19 18.04 -23.19 3.98
C SER A 19 17.54 -22.29 5.10
N MET A 20 17.55 -22.84 6.32
CA MET A 20 17.09 -22.25 7.57
C MET A 20 18.27 -21.84 8.45
N GLU A 21 18.42 -20.54 8.75
CA GLU A 21 19.14 -19.99 9.91
C GLU A 21 18.48 -18.62 10.20
N GLY A 22 18.11 -18.19 11.40
CA GLY A 22 18.52 -18.60 12.74
C GLY A 22 18.88 -17.34 13.54
N LEU A 23 17.90 -16.49 13.90
CA LEU A 23 18.13 -15.30 14.74
C LEU A 23 17.09 -15.17 15.86
N LYS A 24 17.41 -15.89 16.93
CA LYS A 24 17.22 -15.62 18.36
C LYS A 24 16.24 -14.49 18.73
N LEU A 25 15.00 -14.85 19.08
CA LEU A 25 14.13 -14.03 19.90
C LEU A 25 14.51 -14.24 21.38
N SER A 26 15.17 -13.25 21.96
CA SER A 26 15.55 -13.20 23.36
C SER A 26 14.30 -13.21 24.25
N SER A 27 14.04 -14.37 24.85
CA SER A 27 13.12 -14.56 25.96
C SER A 27 13.41 -13.57 27.09
N ARG A 28 12.46 -12.68 27.39
CA ARG A 28 12.43 -11.93 28.65
C ARG A 28 11.06 -12.08 29.29
N LYS A 29 11.00 -13.11 30.14
CA LYS A 29 10.44 -13.11 31.50
C LYS A 29 9.00 -12.60 31.65
N ALA A 30 8.10 -13.57 31.77
CA ALA A 30 6.88 -13.44 32.56
C ALA A 30 7.22 -12.91 33.96
N MET A 31 6.47 -11.92 34.43
CA MET A 31 6.43 -11.54 35.84
C MET A 31 4.97 -11.48 36.26
N THR A 32 4.54 -12.59 36.84
CA THR A 32 3.32 -12.76 37.61
C THR A 32 3.42 -11.88 38.86
N PHE A 33 2.57 -10.86 38.96
CA PHE A 33 2.21 -10.28 40.25
C PHE A 33 0.76 -10.65 40.54
N GLY A 34 0.63 -11.67 41.40
CA GLY A 34 -0.63 -12.00 42.02
C GLY A 34 -0.94 -11.02 43.14
N THR A 35 -2.16 -10.52 43.13
CA THR A 35 -2.84 -10.07 44.34
C THR A 35 -4.17 -10.79 44.38
N GLN A 36 -4.22 -11.80 45.25
CA GLN A 36 -5.45 -12.46 45.67
C GLN A 36 -6.28 -11.45 46.46
N LEU A 37 -7.50 -11.19 46.00
CA LEU A 37 -8.57 -10.66 46.83
C LEU A 37 -9.79 -11.54 46.59
N ALA A 38 -10.04 -12.43 47.54
CA ALA A 38 -11.18 -13.34 47.59
C ALA A 38 -12.32 -12.65 48.35
N TYR A 39 -13.43 -12.38 47.68
CA TYR A 39 -14.74 -12.03 48.27
C TYR A 39 -15.87 -12.49 47.32
N PRO A 40 -17.11 -12.69 47.82
CA PRO A 40 -17.85 -13.93 47.65
C PRO A 40 -18.61 -14.08 46.32
N VAL A 41 -18.82 -15.35 45.97
CA VAL A 41 -19.81 -15.86 45.02
C VAL A 41 -21.14 -15.15 45.23
N SER A 42 -21.51 -14.32 44.26
CA SER A 42 -22.90 -13.94 44.01
C SER A 42 -23.34 -14.73 42.79
N SER A 43 -24.05 -15.82 43.05
CA SER A 43 -24.77 -16.63 42.08
C SER A 43 -25.89 -15.79 41.45
N SER A 44 -25.56 -15.00 40.44
CA SER A 44 -26.55 -14.41 39.53
C SER A 44 -26.68 -15.32 38.31
N SER A 45 -27.71 -16.17 38.38
CA SER A 45 -28.52 -16.68 37.29
C SER A 45 -28.02 -16.31 35.88
N GLY A 46 -27.39 -17.28 35.22
CA GLY A 46 -26.95 -17.15 33.85
C GLY A 46 -28.12 -16.84 32.92
N CYS A 47 -28.25 -15.58 32.49
CA CYS A 47 -28.87 -15.30 31.22
C CYS A 47 -27.80 -15.56 30.15
N GLY A 48 -27.90 -16.72 29.51
CA GLY A 48 -27.09 -17.09 28.36
C GLY A 48 -27.38 -16.19 27.17
N TYR A 49 -26.89 -14.95 27.19
CA TYR A 49 -26.71 -14.19 25.97
C TYR A 49 -25.59 -14.84 25.20
N SER A 50 -25.96 -15.72 24.27
CA SER A 50 -25.10 -16.14 23.17
C SER A 50 -24.61 -14.87 22.49
N ARG A 51 -23.40 -14.41 22.86
CA ARG A 51 -22.71 -13.35 22.13
C ARG A 51 -22.34 -13.97 20.80
N ARG A 52 -23.22 -13.81 19.81
CA ARG A 52 -22.94 -14.11 18.41
C ARG A 52 -21.71 -13.30 18.04
N MET A 53 -20.54 -13.96 18.05
CA MET A 53 -19.30 -13.36 17.60
C MET A 53 -19.53 -12.89 16.17
N LYS A 54 -19.56 -11.57 15.97
CA LYS A 54 -19.69 -11.00 14.63
C LYS A 54 -18.40 -11.35 13.88
N PRO A 55 -18.48 -11.83 12.63
CA PRO A 55 -17.29 -12.11 11.84
C PRO A 55 -16.49 -10.83 11.71
N MET A 56 -15.23 -10.88 12.13
CA MET A 56 -14.29 -9.77 11.99
C MET A 56 -13.82 -9.73 10.54
N VAL A 57 -14.22 -8.70 9.80
CA VAL A 57 -13.74 -8.47 8.44
C VAL A 57 -12.37 -7.79 8.52
N VAL A 58 -11.33 -8.49 8.08
CA VAL A 58 -9.98 -7.92 7.97
C VAL A 58 -9.87 -7.23 6.62
N VAL A 59 -9.80 -5.90 6.62
CA VAL A 59 -9.53 -5.11 5.41
C VAL A 59 -8.01 -4.98 5.26
N LYS A 60 -7.46 -5.49 4.16
CA LYS A 60 -6.03 -5.35 3.85
C LYS A 60 -5.77 -3.91 3.40
N ALA A 61 -5.22 -3.09 4.30
CA ALA A 61 -4.71 -1.77 3.96
C ALA A 61 -3.32 -1.93 3.34
N GLU A 62 -3.22 -1.74 2.02
CA GLU A 62 -1.94 -1.70 1.32
C GLU A 62 -1.52 -0.25 1.06
N ALA A 63 -0.26 0.08 1.36
CA ALA A 63 0.29 1.39 1.13
C ALA A 63 0.30 1.67 -0.38
N GLN A 64 -0.43 2.70 -0.80
CA GLN A 64 -0.57 3.06 -2.20
C GLN A 64 0.71 3.76 -2.70
N PRO A 65 1.24 3.38 -3.88
CA PRO A 65 2.38 4.08 -4.45
C PRO A 65 2.01 5.52 -4.83
N ILE A 66 2.99 6.43 -4.73
CA ILE A 66 2.79 7.86 -5.09
C ILE A 66 2.37 7.99 -6.55
N ASN A 67 3.04 7.27 -7.45
CA ASN A 67 2.69 7.20 -8.86
C ASN A 67 1.85 5.93 -9.13
N PRO A 68 0.59 6.02 -9.56
CA PRO A 68 -0.24 4.87 -9.87
C PRO A 68 -0.07 4.41 -11.33
N GLU A 69 0.00 5.33 -12.29
CA GLU A 69 -0.17 5.01 -13.72
C GLU A 69 0.87 5.63 -14.67
N ILE A 70 1.57 6.68 -14.27
CA ILE A 70 2.42 7.46 -15.18
C ILE A 70 3.73 6.71 -15.46
N ARG A 71 4.00 6.41 -16.74
CA ARG A 71 5.29 5.91 -17.26
C ARG A 71 5.90 4.73 -16.45
N LYS A 72 5.09 3.70 -16.18
CA LYS A 72 5.50 2.53 -15.38
C LYS A 72 6.52 1.60 -16.03
N SER A 73 6.77 1.75 -17.32
CA SER A 73 7.84 1.05 -18.03
C SER A 73 9.24 1.53 -17.63
N GLU A 74 9.35 2.72 -17.04
CA GLU A 74 10.62 3.31 -16.65
C GLU A 74 10.89 3.04 -15.17
N GLU A 75 12.11 2.59 -14.85
CA GLU A 75 12.53 2.38 -13.46
C GLU A 75 12.52 3.68 -12.66
N LYS A 76 12.84 4.80 -13.34
CA LYS A 76 12.85 6.14 -12.77
C LYS A 76 12.41 7.17 -13.81
N VAL A 77 11.24 7.75 -13.58
CA VAL A 77 10.70 8.81 -14.43
C VAL A 77 11.36 10.14 -14.05
N VAL A 78 12.03 10.77 -15.02
CA VAL A 78 12.70 12.08 -14.87
C VAL A 78 12.32 12.96 -16.05
N ASP A 79 11.94 14.21 -15.77
CA ASP A 79 11.65 15.23 -16.77
C ASP A 79 12.66 16.37 -16.64
N SER A 80 13.30 16.72 -17.76
CA SER A 80 14.27 17.82 -17.85
C SER A 80 13.66 18.95 -18.66
N VAL A 81 13.77 20.18 -18.16
CA VAL A 81 13.22 21.37 -18.81
C VAL A 81 14.28 22.45 -18.81
N VAL A 82 14.56 23.00 -20.00
CA VAL A 82 15.43 24.15 -20.16
C VAL A 82 14.61 25.42 -19.94
N VAL A 83 14.99 26.23 -18.94
CA VAL A 83 14.23 27.42 -18.53
C VAL A 83 14.09 28.44 -19.68
N SER A 84 15.07 28.52 -20.57
CA SER A 84 15.09 29.45 -21.71
C SER A 84 13.97 29.20 -22.72
N GLU A 85 13.56 27.94 -22.89
CA GLU A 85 12.57 27.48 -23.88
C GLU A 85 11.12 27.67 -23.40
N LEU A 86 10.91 28.10 -22.15
CA LEU A 86 9.57 28.39 -21.65
C LEU A 86 8.99 29.59 -22.38
N SER A 87 7.89 29.34 -23.10
CA SER A 87 7.11 30.35 -23.82
C SER A 87 6.22 31.17 -22.90
N LYS A 88 5.78 30.58 -21.77
CA LYS A 88 4.91 31.23 -20.80
C LYS A 88 5.73 31.90 -19.69
N PRO A 89 5.30 33.09 -19.20
CA PRO A 89 5.96 33.76 -18.08
C PRO A 89 5.90 32.95 -16.79
N LEU A 90 4.88 32.10 -16.65
CA LEU A 90 4.69 31.19 -15.53
C LEU A 90 4.28 29.82 -16.06
N THR A 91 5.10 28.81 -15.78
CA THR A 91 4.83 27.42 -16.13
C THR A 91 4.71 26.59 -14.86
N VAL A 92 3.69 25.74 -14.80
CA VAL A 92 3.35 24.97 -13.61
C VAL A 92 3.62 23.48 -13.83
N TYR A 93 4.41 22.89 -12.95
CA TYR A 93 4.82 21.48 -13.01
C TYR A 93 4.17 20.65 -11.91
N CYS A 94 3.78 19.43 -12.26
CA CYS A 94 3.13 18.50 -11.35
C CYS A 94 4.11 17.91 -10.33
N ARG A 95 3.65 17.76 -9.09
CA ARG A 95 4.34 16.99 -8.04
C ARG A 95 3.48 15.89 -7.41
N CYS A 96 2.21 15.81 -7.80
CA CYS A 96 1.24 14.87 -7.21
C CYS A 96 1.12 13.55 -7.98
N TRP A 97 1.71 13.42 -9.18
CA TRP A 97 1.59 12.23 -10.03
C TRP A 97 0.14 11.83 -10.36
N ARG A 98 -0.78 12.81 -10.38
CA ARG A 98 -2.19 12.62 -10.77
C ARG A 98 -2.58 13.45 -12.00
N SER A 99 -1.62 14.13 -12.60
CA SER A 99 -1.92 15.01 -13.72
C SER A 99 -2.06 14.24 -15.01
N GLY A 100 -3.12 14.50 -15.77
CA GLY A 100 -3.30 13.91 -17.10
C GLY A 100 -2.34 14.49 -18.14
N THR A 101 -1.79 15.68 -17.91
CA THR A 101 -0.82 16.36 -18.78
C THR A 101 0.59 16.36 -18.19
N PHE A 102 0.90 15.34 -17.39
CA PHE A 102 2.23 15.17 -16.78
C PHE A 102 3.34 15.29 -17.85
N PRO A 103 4.36 16.14 -17.64
CA PRO A 103 4.83 16.71 -16.36
C PRO A 103 4.18 18.04 -15.93
N LEU A 104 3.27 18.62 -16.72
CA LEU A 104 2.59 19.87 -16.37
C LEU A 104 1.51 19.65 -15.30
N CYS A 105 1.10 20.71 -14.61
CA CYS A 105 0.00 20.67 -13.66
C CYS A 105 -1.33 21.09 -14.31
N ASP A 106 -2.32 20.22 -14.23
CA ASP A 106 -3.72 20.40 -14.66
C ASP A 106 -4.70 20.72 -13.51
N GLY A 107 -4.20 20.80 -12.27
CA GLY A 107 -5.03 21.01 -11.07
C GLY A 107 -5.53 19.73 -10.40
N SER A 108 -5.16 18.55 -10.89
CA SER A 108 -5.58 17.27 -10.31
C SER A 108 -5.13 17.05 -8.86
N HIS A 109 -4.12 17.79 -8.38
CA HIS A 109 -3.71 17.80 -6.98
C HIS A 109 -4.84 18.23 -6.02
N VAL A 110 -5.77 19.09 -6.43
CA VAL A 110 -6.90 19.52 -5.58
C VAL A 110 -7.82 18.34 -5.28
N LYS A 111 -8.12 17.51 -6.28
CA LYS A 111 -8.95 16.31 -6.12
C LYS A 111 -8.27 15.30 -5.19
N HIS A 112 -6.97 15.09 -5.38
CA HIS A 112 -6.15 14.22 -4.53
C HIS A 112 -6.14 14.70 -3.08
N ASN A 113 -5.86 15.99 -2.85
CA ASN A 113 -5.85 16.58 -1.51
C ASN A 113 -7.20 16.41 -0.81
N LYS A 114 -8.32 16.61 -1.52
CA LYS A 114 -9.65 16.42 -0.95
C LYS A 114 -9.97 14.96 -0.62
N ALA A 115 -9.53 14.02 -1.45
CA ALA A 115 -9.82 12.59 -1.27
C ALA A 115 -8.96 11.93 -0.19
N THR A 116 -7.68 12.32 -0.12
CA THR A 116 -6.69 11.70 0.78
C THR A 116 -6.47 12.51 2.06
N GLY A 117 -6.86 13.79 2.08
CA GLY A 117 -6.49 14.73 3.14
C GLY A 117 -5.04 15.22 3.03
N ASP A 118 -4.48 15.16 1.82
CA ASP A 118 -3.11 15.56 1.51
C ASP A 118 -3.01 17.08 1.24
N ASN A 119 -1.79 17.62 1.21
CA ASN A 119 -1.52 19.05 1.03
C ASN A 119 -0.48 19.33 -0.07
N VAL A 120 -0.40 18.47 -1.08
CA VAL A 120 0.54 18.64 -2.19
C VAL A 120 0.11 19.76 -3.14
N GLY A 121 1.09 20.38 -3.80
CA GLY A 121 0.88 21.45 -4.78
C GLY A 121 1.96 21.49 -5.87
N PRO A 122 1.73 22.21 -6.98
CA PRO A 122 2.64 22.25 -8.12
C PRO A 122 3.92 23.05 -7.83
N LEU A 123 4.91 22.88 -8.70
CA LEU A 123 6.09 23.74 -8.77
C LEU A 123 5.83 24.85 -9.81
N LEU A 124 5.99 26.12 -9.41
CA LEU A 124 5.81 27.27 -10.28
C LEU A 124 7.17 27.74 -10.78
N LEU A 125 7.44 27.61 -12.08
CA LEU A 125 8.62 28.18 -12.72
C LEU A 125 8.24 29.51 -13.36
N LYS A 126 8.89 30.59 -12.92
CA LYS A 126 8.73 31.93 -13.47
C LYS A 126 9.96 32.28 -14.30
N LYS A 127 9.74 32.76 -15.53
CA LYS A 127 10.79 33.35 -16.35
C LYS A 127 11.04 34.76 -15.83
N GLN A 128 12.26 35.03 -15.36
CA GLN A 128 12.70 36.38 -14.99
C GLN A 128 13.31 37.08 -16.21
#